data_AF-A0A0F9Q7U7-F1
#
_entry.id   AF-A0A0F9Q7U7-F1
#
_cell.length_a   1.000
_cell.length_b   1.000
_cell.length_c   1.000
_cell.angle_alpha   90.00
_cell.angle_beta   90.00
_cell.angle_gamma   90.00
#
_symmetry.space_group_name_H-M   'P 1'
#
loop_
_entity.id
_entity.type
_entity.pdbx_description
1 polymer ?
#
loop_
_entity_poly.entity_id
_entity_poly.type
_entity_poly.pdbx_seq_one_letter_code
_entity_poly.pdbx_strand_id
1 'polypeptide(L)'
;MGVLKTKVQIGGVTIKDDSDGGDPRLLINFEYERTIERGISEMKMTVLQTTNDTVSLVVGQTVSVWTGFTTSTDTKIFEGFVSEFSPEGGIINITCRDKMWDLVRNIVNNVYLDTGAQSGQVSAIAKDLIETFGGLTSDEQATGTASGETIAEFRCDQADIYERVMVLAKAVQYQVLYDAVNDTVHFEPRGFNASGTTLTVGTDIIGIPSWSNDTSMMVNILRVDGAVHETNLRFPISGTGKIGTTANFENGGITLPQTPESAKLTIDSADPPTTIREGGGKDSSTSNYFYMDKEIKKIVPSVGTTFTTDDFAFVDYTWLAPAPVRQRNQSSVDTYGTFEKEVTLNDIQTIADAEARTSQILSRFSIPFLVGEILVKSVSTISLNVGDTVTVVDSISKPNINQDFVITKQVIKYPGSSQELTVGDEAIRMRDWQFNVEDRIKRLEEKNLLNQDLLQELFDFQLSKIFQPRYRRIFNENYNVSNSRMIWDNDDHGVWDTDKWGDGTDTFDAAVDHFVQQFENSYTEDFFDTDFFDDPNSTGDWLTGVITTGQTLRSLSIDFNNSTVSVATATFTESGPGTPTFYLSADGGSNWETVTSGVAHTFSNTGTDLRWRIDSAGDTTTVTKVVVGSYH
;
A
#
# COMPACT_ATOMS: atom_id res chain seq x y z
N MET A 1 37.78 -10.48 -29.07
CA MET A 1 37.01 -9.61 -28.16
C MET A 1 36.44 -10.52 -27.08
N GLY A 2 36.76 -10.28 -25.81
CA GLY A 2 36.24 -11.10 -24.71
C GLY A 2 34.74 -10.93 -24.59
N VAL A 3 34.02 -12.04 -24.39
CA VAL A 3 32.60 -12.01 -24.03
C VAL A 3 32.52 -11.41 -22.61
N LEU A 4 31.66 -10.41 -22.41
CA LEU A 4 31.34 -9.89 -21.09
C LEU A 4 30.79 -11.04 -20.24
N LYS A 5 31.47 -11.34 -19.14
CA LYS A 5 31.06 -12.43 -18.25
C LYS A 5 30.11 -11.90 -17.19
N THR A 6 29.12 -12.71 -16.85
CA THR A 6 28.03 -12.37 -15.93
C THR A 6 28.00 -13.33 -14.77
N LYS A 7 27.87 -12.77 -13.56
CA LYS A 7 27.63 -13.53 -12.34
C LYS A 7 26.33 -13.08 -11.69
N VAL A 8 25.50 -14.02 -11.26
CA VAL A 8 24.24 -13.77 -10.55
C VAL A 8 24.19 -14.59 -9.27
N GLN A 9 23.86 -13.93 -8.16
CA GLN A 9 23.64 -14.56 -6.87
C GLN A 9 22.24 -14.23 -6.34
N ILE A 10 21.58 -15.25 -5.77
CA ILE A 10 20.30 -15.12 -5.06
C ILE A 10 20.49 -15.72 -3.67
N GLY A 11 20.20 -14.95 -2.61
CA GLY A 11 20.38 -15.39 -1.22
C GLY A 11 21.83 -15.80 -0.89
N GLY A 12 22.81 -15.21 -1.56
CA GLY A 12 24.24 -15.56 -1.44
C GLY A 12 24.66 -16.82 -2.21
N VAL A 13 23.72 -17.52 -2.86
CA VAL A 13 23.99 -18.70 -3.70
C VAL A 13 24.21 -18.27 -5.15
N THR A 14 25.33 -18.69 -5.73
CA THR A 14 25.64 -18.43 -7.14
C THR A 14 24.80 -19.33 -8.05
N ILE A 15 23.83 -18.73 -8.74
CA ILE A 15 22.99 -19.45 -9.73
C ILE A 15 23.58 -19.37 -11.14
N LYS A 16 24.43 -18.36 -11.41
CA LYS A 16 25.12 -18.20 -12.69
C LYS A 16 26.51 -17.65 -12.49
N ASP A 17 27.51 -18.27 -13.12
CA ASP A 17 28.86 -17.75 -13.22
C ASP A 17 29.48 -18.18 -14.57
N ASP A 18 30.22 -17.30 -15.25
CA ASP A 18 31.01 -17.64 -16.45
C ASP A 18 32.48 -17.99 -16.10
N SER A 19 32.81 -18.09 -14.81
CA SER A 19 34.18 -18.19 -14.27
C SER A 19 34.52 -19.47 -13.51
N ASP A 20 33.61 -20.46 -13.46
CA ASP A 20 33.76 -21.76 -12.73
C ASP A 20 33.02 -21.90 -11.38
N GLY A 21 31.99 -21.08 -11.09
CA GLY A 21 31.28 -21.09 -9.79
C GLY A 21 29.80 -21.48 -9.76
N GLY A 22 29.12 -21.68 -10.90
CA GLY A 22 27.69 -22.01 -10.96
C GLY A 22 27.30 -22.70 -12.28
N ASP A 23 26.14 -23.38 -12.32
CA ASP A 23 25.67 -23.99 -13.58
C ASP A 23 25.22 -22.88 -14.54
N PRO A 24 25.92 -22.66 -15.67
CA PRO A 24 25.61 -21.56 -16.58
C PRO A 24 24.23 -21.65 -17.23
N ARG A 25 23.53 -22.78 -17.06
CA ARG A 25 22.23 -23.06 -17.66
C ARG A 25 21.05 -22.60 -16.82
N LEU A 26 21.22 -22.32 -15.52
CA LEU A 26 20.10 -21.98 -14.64
C LEU A 26 19.50 -20.60 -14.94
N LEU A 27 20.32 -19.65 -15.39
CA LEU A 27 19.86 -18.33 -15.85
C LEU A 27 19.62 -18.35 -17.36
N ILE A 28 18.39 -18.05 -17.77
CA ILE A 28 18.03 -17.94 -19.19
C ILE A 28 18.30 -16.52 -19.68
N ASN A 29 17.71 -15.53 -19.00
CA ASN A 29 17.86 -14.12 -19.35
C ASN A 29 17.64 -13.23 -18.13
N PHE A 30 18.08 -11.97 -18.24
CA PHE A 30 17.54 -10.90 -17.41
C PHE A 30 17.44 -9.61 -18.22
N GLU A 31 16.53 -8.75 -17.79
CA GLU A 31 16.35 -7.39 -18.26
C GLU A 31 16.35 -6.48 -17.04
N TYR A 32 17.36 -5.63 -16.94
CA TYR A 32 17.48 -4.64 -15.88
C TYR A 32 17.16 -3.26 -16.44
N GLU A 33 16.08 -2.67 -15.95
CA GLU A 33 15.62 -1.34 -16.33
C GLU A 33 15.90 -0.34 -15.21
N ARG A 34 16.65 0.71 -15.55
CA ARG A 34 16.86 1.90 -14.73
C ARG A 34 16.21 3.08 -15.41
N THR A 35 15.49 3.90 -14.67
CA THR A 35 14.90 5.14 -15.18
C THR A 35 15.01 6.24 -14.15
N ILE A 36 15.19 7.48 -14.60
CA ILE A 36 15.17 8.66 -13.74
C ILE A 36 13.74 8.95 -13.23
N GLU A 37 12.73 8.37 -13.90
CA GLU A 37 11.32 8.58 -13.62
C GLU A 37 10.85 7.77 -12.41
N ARG A 38 11.23 6.49 -12.37
CA ARG A 38 11.00 5.55 -11.25
C ARG A 38 12.32 5.41 -10.52
N GLY A 39 12.47 6.10 -9.39
CA GLY A 39 13.68 6.03 -8.57
C GLY A 39 14.01 4.63 -8.04
N ILE A 40 13.10 3.66 -8.20
CA ILE A 40 13.31 2.25 -7.86
C ILE A 40 13.46 1.49 -9.16
N SER A 41 14.66 0.97 -9.38
CA SER A 41 15.01 0.20 -10.56
C SER A 41 14.44 -1.21 -10.46
N GLU A 42 13.99 -1.77 -11.58
CA GLU A 42 13.39 -3.10 -11.66
C GLU A 42 14.23 -4.01 -12.54
N MET A 43 14.48 -5.23 -12.08
CA MET A 43 15.11 -6.28 -12.87
C MET A 43 14.16 -7.46 -13.00
N LYS A 44 13.88 -7.86 -14.23
CA LYS A 44 13.14 -9.09 -14.54
C LYS A 44 14.13 -10.16 -14.94
N MET A 45 14.01 -11.32 -14.35
CA MET A 45 14.92 -12.44 -14.57
C MET A 45 14.11 -13.71 -14.83
N THR A 46 14.49 -14.46 -15.86
CA THR A 46 13.93 -15.79 -16.11
C THR A 46 14.98 -16.84 -15.82
N VAL A 47 14.66 -17.75 -14.91
CA VAL A 47 15.51 -18.88 -14.52
C VAL A 47 14.81 -20.21 -14.78
N LEU A 48 15.57 -21.32 -14.86
CA LEU A 48 14.99 -22.66 -14.95
C LEU A 48 14.35 -23.08 -13.63
N GLN A 49 13.33 -23.94 -13.69
CA GLN A 49 12.66 -24.46 -12.49
C GLN A 49 13.61 -25.24 -11.57
N THR A 50 14.64 -25.88 -12.12
CA THR A 50 15.72 -26.57 -11.36
C THR A 50 16.53 -25.61 -10.48
N THR A 51 16.36 -24.30 -10.63
CA THR A 51 16.93 -23.31 -9.71
C THR A 51 16.41 -23.51 -8.28
N ASN A 52 15.17 -23.99 -8.11
CA ASN A 52 14.62 -24.32 -6.78
C ASN A 52 15.37 -25.46 -6.08
N ASP A 53 16.07 -26.33 -6.82
CA ASP A 53 16.90 -27.38 -6.25
C ASP A 53 18.22 -26.81 -5.67
N THR A 54 18.60 -25.61 -6.11
CA THR A 54 19.85 -24.94 -5.72
C THR A 54 19.61 -23.82 -4.70
N VAL A 55 18.54 -23.05 -4.86
CA VAL A 55 18.14 -21.95 -3.97
C VAL A 55 16.64 -21.99 -3.74
N SER A 56 16.22 -22.02 -2.48
CA SER A 56 14.80 -21.88 -2.12
C SER A 56 14.40 -20.42 -2.28
N LEU A 57 13.65 -20.09 -3.33
CA LEU A 57 13.24 -18.71 -3.61
C LEU A 57 12.22 -18.22 -2.58
N VAL A 58 12.52 -17.07 -1.95
CA VAL A 58 11.63 -16.40 -0.99
C VAL A 58 11.59 -14.91 -1.31
N VAL A 59 10.40 -14.30 -1.22
CA VAL A 59 10.23 -12.86 -1.36
C VAL A 59 11.06 -12.14 -0.28
N GLY A 60 11.81 -11.11 -0.68
CA GLY A 60 12.73 -10.38 0.19
C GLY A 60 14.15 -10.94 0.20
N GLN A 61 14.46 -12.04 -0.49
CA GLN A 61 15.84 -12.51 -0.63
C GLN A 61 16.69 -11.54 -1.44
N THR A 62 17.95 -11.36 -1.02
CA THR A 62 18.90 -10.48 -1.70
C THR A 62 19.31 -11.05 -3.06
N VAL A 63 19.32 -10.20 -4.08
CA VAL A 63 19.78 -10.52 -5.44
C VAL A 63 20.89 -9.56 -5.81
N SER A 64 21.95 -10.09 -6.40
CA SER A 64 23.09 -9.30 -6.84
C SER A 64 23.60 -9.81 -8.19
N VAL A 65 23.92 -8.86 -9.08
CA VAL A 65 24.41 -9.13 -10.43
C VAL A 65 25.69 -8.37 -10.68
N TRP A 66 26.69 -9.07 -11.20
CA TRP A 66 27.99 -8.52 -11.58
C TRP A 66 28.27 -8.75 -13.05
N THR A 67 29.00 -7.83 -13.64
CA THR A 67 29.55 -7.95 -15.00
C THR A 67 31.05 -7.70 -14.97
N GLY A 68 31.84 -8.46 -15.73
CA GLY A 68 33.30 -8.27 -15.75
C GLY A 68 34.11 -9.38 -16.40
N PHE A 69 35.35 -9.55 -15.94
CA PHE A 69 36.37 -10.46 -16.51
C PHE A 69 36.95 -11.47 -15.50
N THR A 70 36.38 -11.62 -14.30
CA THR A 70 36.40 -12.80 -13.40
C THR A 70 37.22 -12.83 -12.10
N THR A 71 38.03 -11.84 -11.71
CA THR A 71 38.73 -11.96 -10.40
C THR A 71 39.07 -10.67 -9.64
N SER A 72 39.07 -9.47 -10.24
CA SER A 72 39.31 -8.23 -9.47
C SER A 72 38.76 -6.93 -10.08
N THR A 73 38.07 -6.97 -11.21
CA THR A 73 37.51 -5.80 -11.92
C THR A 73 36.02 -5.96 -12.23
N ASP A 74 35.35 -6.88 -11.54
CA ASP A 74 33.94 -7.14 -11.77
C ASP A 74 33.13 -6.04 -11.11
N THR A 75 32.32 -5.34 -11.91
CA THR A 75 31.48 -4.24 -11.44
C THR A 75 30.11 -4.78 -11.11
N LYS A 76 29.63 -4.48 -9.89
CA LYS A 76 28.25 -4.80 -9.50
C LYS A 76 27.31 -3.86 -10.25
N ILE A 77 26.38 -4.42 -11.01
CA ILE A 77 25.41 -3.64 -11.80
C ILE A 77 24.04 -3.57 -11.15
N PHE A 78 23.72 -4.51 -10.27
CA PHE A 78 22.44 -4.56 -9.56
C PHE A 78 22.62 -5.15 -8.17
N GLU A 79 21.93 -4.55 -7.20
CA GLU A 79 21.76 -5.10 -5.86
C GLU A 79 20.36 -4.75 -5.35
N GLY A 80 19.66 -5.74 -4.79
CA GLY A 80 18.29 -5.54 -4.38
C GLY A 80 17.66 -6.81 -3.82
N PHE A 81 16.33 -6.91 -3.94
CA PHE A 81 15.54 -7.99 -3.37
C PHE A 81 14.59 -8.61 -4.39
N VAL A 82 14.29 -9.89 -4.23
CA VAL A 82 13.16 -10.55 -4.92
C VAL A 82 11.86 -9.92 -4.43
N SER A 83 11.12 -9.26 -5.32
CA SER A 83 9.81 -8.69 -5.00
C SER A 83 8.69 -9.70 -5.24
N GLU A 84 8.79 -10.47 -6.32
CA GLU A 84 7.79 -11.46 -6.72
C GLU A 84 8.48 -12.54 -7.55
N PHE A 85 7.95 -13.76 -7.49
CA PHE A 85 8.31 -14.81 -8.45
C PHE A 85 7.07 -15.64 -8.82
N SER A 86 6.99 -16.03 -10.09
CA SER A 86 5.90 -16.82 -10.65
C SER A 86 6.47 -18.03 -11.42
N PRO A 87 6.19 -19.27 -10.98
CA PRO A 87 6.57 -20.47 -11.74
C PRO A 87 5.63 -20.66 -12.94
N GLU A 88 6.20 -20.77 -14.14
CA GLU A 88 5.48 -20.98 -15.40
C GLU A 88 6.04 -22.19 -16.15
N GLY A 89 5.49 -23.37 -15.87
CA GLY A 89 5.99 -24.61 -16.47
C GLY A 89 7.45 -24.90 -16.07
N GLY A 90 8.35 -24.99 -17.04
CA GLY A 90 9.78 -25.30 -16.81
C GLY A 90 10.66 -24.11 -16.43
N ILE A 91 10.07 -22.91 -16.30
CA ILE A 91 10.79 -21.67 -15.96
C ILE A 91 10.16 -20.98 -14.75
N ILE A 92 10.92 -20.06 -14.14
CA ILE A 92 10.47 -19.19 -13.07
C ILE A 92 10.79 -17.75 -13.49
N ASN A 93 9.76 -16.90 -13.52
CA ASN A 93 9.91 -15.47 -13.73
C ASN A 93 10.08 -14.81 -12.35
N ILE A 94 11.19 -14.11 -12.15
CA ILE A 94 11.53 -13.40 -10.92
C ILE A 94 11.56 -11.91 -11.22
N THR A 95 10.80 -11.13 -10.46
CA THR A 95 10.88 -9.67 -10.46
C THR A 95 11.68 -9.26 -9.23
N CYS A 96 12.72 -8.45 -9.46
CA CYS A 96 13.58 -7.93 -8.42
C CYS A 96 13.51 -6.39 -8.42
N ARG A 97 13.60 -5.79 -7.24
CA ARG A 97 13.70 -4.34 -7.06
C ARG A 97 14.99 -4.00 -6.35
N ASP A 98 15.59 -2.86 -6.67
CA ASP A 98 16.83 -2.41 -6.01
C ASP A 98 16.62 -2.13 -4.51
N LYS A 99 17.71 -1.82 -3.79
CA LYS A 99 17.64 -1.54 -2.35
C LYS A 99 16.86 -0.28 -1.99
N MET A 100 16.62 0.65 -2.92
CA MET A 100 15.74 1.79 -2.64
C MET A 100 14.31 1.35 -2.34
N TRP A 101 13.94 0.11 -2.66
CA TRP A 101 12.69 -0.50 -2.21
C TRP A 101 12.51 -0.54 -0.68
N ASP A 102 13.60 -0.52 0.10
CA ASP A 102 13.50 -0.45 1.57
C ASP A 102 12.93 0.91 2.05
N LEU A 103 13.15 1.98 1.27
CA LEU A 103 12.54 3.29 1.55
C LEU A 103 11.01 3.30 1.34
N VAL A 104 10.47 2.36 0.57
CA VAL A 104 9.01 2.22 0.39
C VAL A 104 8.40 1.34 1.48
N ARG A 105 9.17 0.39 2.02
CA ARG A 105 8.69 -0.52 3.08
C ARG A 105 8.61 0.14 4.46
N ASN A 106 9.35 1.22 4.65
CA ASN A 106 9.45 1.92 5.92
C ASN A 106 8.61 3.18 5.91
N ILE A 107 7.84 3.37 6.99
CA ILE A 107 6.99 4.54 7.22
C ILE A 107 7.69 5.45 8.22
N VAL A 108 7.67 6.76 7.96
CA VAL A 108 8.21 7.78 8.87
C VAL A 108 7.08 8.63 9.47
N ASN A 109 7.23 8.92 10.77
CA ASN A 109 6.41 9.89 11.49
C ASN A 109 7.33 10.91 12.17
N ASN A 110 7.62 12.03 11.49
CA ASN A 110 8.54 13.05 11.99
C ASN A 110 8.22 14.44 11.43
N VAL A 111 8.60 15.50 12.17
CA VAL A 111 8.41 16.89 11.75
C VAL A 111 9.76 17.59 11.74
N TYR A 112 10.14 18.09 10.57
CA TYR A 112 11.35 18.89 10.37
C TYR A 112 10.99 20.38 10.39
N LEU A 113 11.75 21.15 11.16
CA LEU A 113 11.60 22.60 11.30
C LEU A 113 12.89 23.30 10.86
N ASP A 114 12.77 24.54 10.42
CA ASP A 114 13.90 25.42 10.08
C ASP A 114 14.86 25.70 11.25
N THR A 115 14.34 25.62 12.48
CA THR A 115 15.09 25.75 13.74
C THR A 115 15.64 24.42 14.27
N GLY A 116 15.37 23.31 13.59
CA GLY A 116 15.78 21.96 13.98
C GLY A 116 17.24 21.61 13.62
N ALA A 117 17.64 20.37 13.90
CA ALA A 117 19.00 19.87 13.66
C ALA A 117 19.41 19.94 12.17
N GLN A 118 18.44 19.83 11.26
CA GLN A 118 18.63 19.90 9.82
C GLN A 118 18.54 21.33 9.27
N SER A 119 18.22 22.33 10.12
CA SER A 119 18.14 23.77 9.76
C SER A 119 17.26 24.06 8.53
N GLY A 120 16.22 23.25 8.30
CA GLY A 120 15.35 23.34 7.12
C GLY A 120 16.03 23.08 5.77
N GLN A 121 17.28 22.57 5.74
CA GLN A 121 17.99 22.28 4.49
C GLN A 121 17.48 20.99 3.86
N VAL A 122 17.05 21.09 2.60
CA VAL A 122 16.45 19.98 1.85
C VAL A 122 17.39 18.76 1.78
N SER A 123 18.67 18.97 1.47
CA SER A 123 19.65 17.88 1.40
C SER A 123 19.86 17.20 2.77
N ALA A 124 19.83 17.96 3.86
CA ALA A 124 20.00 17.42 5.22
C ALA A 124 18.77 16.64 5.70
N ILE A 125 17.57 17.08 5.33
CA ILE A 125 16.32 16.34 5.59
C ILE A 125 16.30 15.04 4.76
N ALA A 126 16.68 15.10 3.49
CA ALA A 126 16.76 13.92 2.62
C ALA A 126 17.77 12.89 3.16
N LYS A 127 18.94 13.33 3.61
CA LYS A 127 19.92 12.47 4.28
C LYS A 127 19.34 11.74 5.50
N ASP A 128 18.72 12.48 6.42
CA ASP A 128 18.17 11.89 7.64
C ASP A 128 17.07 10.85 7.33
N LEU A 129 16.23 11.14 6.34
CA LEU A 129 15.23 10.19 5.85
C LEU A 129 15.86 8.91 5.28
N ILE A 130 16.92 9.02 4.49
CA ILE A 130 17.59 7.88 3.85
C ILE A 130 18.41 7.06 4.85
N GLU A 131 19.20 7.72 5.70
CA GLU A 131 20.13 7.06 6.63
C GLU A 131 19.44 6.60 7.91
N THR A 132 18.77 7.51 8.63
CA THR A 132 18.21 7.24 9.96
C THR A 132 16.97 6.34 9.88
N PHE A 133 16.05 6.66 8.96
CA PHE A 133 14.78 5.94 8.82
C PHE A 133 14.82 4.87 7.74
N GLY A 134 15.59 5.10 6.67
CA GLY A 134 15.73 4.19 5.54
C GLY A 134 16.78 3.09 5.72
N GLY A 135 17.78 3.30 6.58
CA GLY A 135 18.87 2.34 6.83
C GLY A 135 19.85 2.19 5.67
N LEU A 136 19.86 3.12 4.71
CA LEU A 136 20.76 3.12 3.56
C LEU A 136 21.83 4.21 3.71
N THR A 137 22.94 4.11 2.98
CA THR A 137 23.96 5.17 2.96
C THR A 137 23.56 6.24 1.95
N SER A 138 23.66 7.54 2.28
CA SER A 138 23.41 8.63 1.33
C SER A 138 24.68 9.36 0.90
N ASP A 139 24.68 9.85 -0.34
CA ASP A 139 25.63 10.85 -0.83
C ASP A 139 24.84 12.05 -1.39
N GLU A 140 24.76 13.11 -0.60
CA GLU A 140 23.97 14.28 -0.92
C GLU A 140 24.84 15.47 -1.37
N GLN A 141 24.43 16.09 -2.48
CA GLN A 141 24.96 17.40 -2.85
C GLN A 141 24.25 18.48 -2.04
N ALA A 142 25.04 19.40 -1.46
CA ALA A 142 24.50 20.46 -0.62
C ALA A 142 23.59 21.39 -1.44
N THR A 143 22.33 21.53 -1.02
CA THR A 143 21.39 22.48 -1.63
C THR A 143 21.73 23.94 -1.32
N GLY A 144 22.69 24.17 -0.40
CA GLY A 144 23.29 25.46 -0.09
C GLY A 144 22.37 26.44 0.65
N THR A 145 22.86 27.10 1.67
CA THR A 145 22.18 28.26 2.32
C THR A 145 22.15 29.50 1.44
N ALA A 146 22.90 29.53 0.32
CA ALA A 146 23.07 30.71 -0.53
C ALA A 146 21.87 31.03 -1.43
N SER A 147 21.00 30.06 -1.73
CA SER A 147 19.78 30.27 -2.52
C SER A 147 18.53 30.54 -1.67
N GLY A 148 18.63 30.54 -0.34
CA GLY A 148 17.51 30.87 0.57
C GLY A 148 16.37 29.85 0.63
N GLU A 149 16.54 28.65 0.07
CA GLU A 149 15.53 27.60 0.03
C GLU A 149 15.54 26.76 1.33
N THR A 150 15.26 27.39 2.47
CA THR A 150 14.97 26.67 3.72
C THR A 150 13.49 26.35 3.80
N ILE A 151 13.15 25.10 4.11
CA ILE A 151 11.76 24.72 4.37
C ILE A 151 11.43 25.06 5.83
N ALA A 152 10.40 25.90 6.03
CA ALA A 152 9.94 26.32 7.36
C ALA A 152 9.42 25.13 8.19
N GLU A 153 8.58 24.29 7.59
CA GLU A 153 8.05 23.06 8.19
C GLU A 153 7.90 21.99 7.11
N PHE A 154 8.47 20.80 7.34
CA PHE A 154 8.25 19.61 6.53
C PHE A 154 7.76 18.49 7.43
N ARG A 155 6.47 18.17 7.31
CA ARG A 155 5.81 17.15 8.12
C ARG A 155 5.69 15.84 7.37
N CYS A 156 6.10 14.76 8.02
CA CYS A 156 5.90 13.40 7.56
C CYS A 156 4.94 12.71 8.52
N ASP A 157 3.65 12.66 8.19
CA ASP A 157 2.63 11.94 8.98
C ASP A 157 2.36 10.58 8.33
N GLN A 158 2.84 9.49 8.96
CA GLN A 158 2.66 8.11 8.49
C GLN A 158 2.88 7.92 6.98
N ALA A 159 3.94 8.52 6.46
CA ALA A 159 4.21 8.50 5.02
C ALA A 159 5.41 7.64 4.67
N ASP A 160 5.39 7.08 3.47
CA ASP A 160 6.52 6.33 2.91
C ASP A 160 7.74 7.25 2.79
N ILE A 161 8.90 6.77 3.25
CA ILE A 161 10.15 7.55 3.21
C ILE A 161 10.49 7.92 1.77
N TYR A 162 10.37 6.96 0.85
CA TYR A 162 10.61 7.19 -0.57
C TYR A 162 9.75 8.32 -1.12
N GLU A 163 8.47 8.35 -0.77
CA GLU A 163 7.57 9.41 -1.24
C GLU A 163 8.05 10.78 -0.76
N ARG A 164 8.40 10.90 0.52
CA ARG A 164 8.88 12.16 1.12
C ARG A 164 10.22 12.61 0.54
N VAL A 165 11.16 11.69 0.34
CA VAL A 165 12.45 11.96 -0.31
C VAL A 165 12.23 12.42 -1.75
N MET A 166 11.30 11.81 -2.48
CA MET A 166 10.96 12.23 -3.84
C MET A 166 10.29 13.61 -3.87
N VAL A 167 9.48 13.98 -2.89
CA VAL A 167 8.92 15.34 -2.77
C VAL A 167 10.04 16.36 -2.55
N LEU A 168 11.01 16.05 -1.67
CA LEU A 168 12.18 16.90 -1.44
C LEU A 168 13.04 17.03 -2.70
N ALA A 169 13.36 15.92 -3.36
CA ALA A 169 14.09 15.92 -4.62
C ALA A 169 13.41 16.79 -5.67
N LYS A 170 12.07 16.76 -5.74
CA LYS A 170 11.31 17.58 -6.68
C LYS A 170 11.34 19.07 -6.34
N ALA A 171 11.27 19.43 -5.06
CA ALA A 171 11.32 20.82 -4.62
C ALA A 171 12.60 21.52 -5.11
N VAL A 172 13.75 20.84 -4.98
CA VAL A 172 15.07 21.35 -5.41
C VAL A 172 15.50 20.91 -6.80
N GLN A 173 14.70 20.08 -7.48
CA GLN A 173 14.94 19.52 -8.83
C GLN A 173 16.14 18.58 -8.93
N TYR A 174 16.34 17.81 -7.88
CA TYR A 174 17.37 16.80 -7.79
C TYR A 174 16.87 15.47 -8.36
N GLN A 175 17.81 14.57 -8.61
CA GLN A 175 17.57 13.16 -8.86
C GLN A 175 17.92 12.35 -7.63
N VAL A 176 17.24 11.22 -7.48
CA VAL A 176 17.53 10.21 -6.48
C VAL A 176 17.86 8.94 -7.25
N LEU A 177 19.09 8.44 -7.08
CA LEU A 177 19.57 7.25 -7.77
C LEU A 177 20.29 6.34 -6.80
N TYR A 178 20.14 5.04 -7.00
CA TYR A 178 20.90 4.03 -6.28
C TYR A 178 22.10 3.57 -7.11
N ASP A 179 23.28 3.64 -6.50
CA ASP A 179 24.51 3.07 -7.04
C ASP A 179 24.82 1.73 -6.34
N ALA A 180 24.65 0.64 -7.09
CA ALA A 180 24.94 -0.71 -6.62
C ALA A 180 26.45 -0.97 -6.40
N VAL A 181 27.34 -0.16 -6.98
CA VAL A 181 28.79 -0.32 -6.82
C VAL A 181 29.21 0.06 -5.41
N ASN A 182 28.81 1.25 -4.98
CA ASN A 182 29.16 1.81 -3.66
C ASN A 182 28.11 1.53 -2.58
N ASP A 183 26.95 0.98 -2.93
CA ASP A 183 25.82 0.77 -2.03
C ASP A 183 25.30 2.08 -1.41
N THR A 184 25.24 3.12 -2.24
CA THR A 184 24.89 4.50 -1.86
C THR A 184 23.69 5.02 -2.65
N VAL A 185 22.83 5.78 -1.98
CA VAL A 185 21.75 6.56 -2.60
C VAL A 185 22.25 7.97 -2.83
N HIS A 186 22.38 8.40 -4.08
CA HIS A 186 22.79 9.76 -4.40
C HIS A 186 21.58 10.69 -4.47
N PHE A 187 21.71 11.85 -3.85
CA PHE A 187 20.75 12.95 -3.89
C PHE A 187 21.44 14.19 -4.46
N GLU A 188 21.34 14.39 -5.77
CA GLU A 188 22.14 15.39 -6.49
C GLU A 188 21.36 16.09 -7.61
N PRO A 189 21.82 17.25 -8.11
CA PRO A 189 21.19 17.88 -9.27
C PRO A 189 21.16 16.95 -10.48
N ARG A 190 20.11 17.05 -11.31
CA ARG A 190 20.03 16.29 -12.57
C ARG A 190 21.19 16.68 -13.49
N GLY A 191 21.88 15.71 -14.08
CA GLY A 191 23.02 15.96 -14.95
C GLY A 191 24.26 16.52 -14.24
N PHE A 192 24.35 16.37 -12.91
CA PHE A 192 25.48 16.83 -12.11
C PHE A 192 26.80 16.16 -12.53
N ASN A 193 26.76 14.85 -12.75
CA ASN A 193 27.91 14.09 -13.19
C ASN A 193 27.99 14.07 -14.72
N ALA A 194 29.15 14.45 -15.24
CA ALA A 194 29.50 14.22 -16.65
C ALA A 194 30.11 12.84 -16.78
N SER A 195 29.50 11.97 -17.61
CA SER A 195 30.04 10.63 -17.88
C SER A 195 31.43 10.67 -18.53
N GLY A 196 31.84 11.84 -19.06
CA GLY A 196 33.08 12.02 -19.81
C GLY A 196 33.14 11.23 -21.12
N THR A 197 32.03 10.56 -21.49
CA THR A 197 31.95 9.67 -22.64
C THR A 197 31.27 10.39 -23.81
N THR A 198 31.86 10.29 -24.99
CA THR A 198 31.25 10.75 -26.24
C THR A 198 30.78 9.55 -27.03
N LEU A 199 29.48 9.47 -27.32
CA LEU A 199 28.88 8.40 -28.09
C LEU A 199 28.74 8.82 -29.55
N THR A 200 29.50 8.17 -30.44
CA THR A 200 29.48 8.51 -31.87
C THR A 200 28.72 7.46 -32.69
N VAL A 201 27.80 7.91 -33.54
CA VAL A 201 27.05 7.03 -34.45
C VAL A 201 27.99 6.32 -35.42
N GLY A 202 27.90 5.00 -35.49
CA GLY A 202 28.75 4.15 -36.32
C GLY A 202 30.06 3.69 -35.66
N THR A 203 30.37 4.19 -34.44
CA THR A 203 31.49 3.69 -33.62
C THR A 203 30.97 3.01 -32.36
N ASP A 204 30.30 3.78 -31.50
CA ASP A 204 29.82 3.32 -30.19
C ASP A 204 28.33 2.99 -30.21
N ILE A 205 27.57 3.74 -31.01
CA ILE A 205 26.14 3.52 -31.23
C ILE A 205 25.95 2.55 -32.40
N ILE A 206 25.23 1.46 -32.11
CA ILE A 206 24.84 0.42 -33.05
C ILE A 206 23.53 0.85 -33.73
N GLY A 207 23.54 0.88 -35.06
CA GLY A 207 22.37 1.28 -35.84
C GLY A 207 22.23 2.80 -35.96
N ILE A 208 21.06 3.24 -36.44
CA ILE A 208 20.72 4.65 -36.59
C ILE A 208 19.81 5.01 -35.40
N PRO A 209 20.16 6.03 -34.58
CA PRO A 209 19.29 6.53 -33.53
C PRO A 209 17.89 6.89 -34.02
N SER A 210 16.87 6.63 -33.20
CA SER A 210 15.52 7.15 -33.42
C SER A 210 15.37 8.45 -32.64
N TRP A 211 15.17 9.57 -33.34
CA TRP A 211 14.95 10.87 -32.72
C TRP A 211 13.49 11.29 -32.89
N SER A 212 12.82 11.62 -31.78
CA SER A 212 11.46 12.14 -31.75
C SER A 212 11.47 13.55 -31.18
N ASN A 213 10.78 14.47 -31.86
CA ASN A 213 10.49 15.81 -31.33
C ASN A 213 9.05 15.84 -30.83
N ASP A 214 8.84 15.76 -29.52
CA ASP A 214 7.51 15.93 -28.96
C ASP A 214 7.18 17.43 -28.77
N THR A 215 5.98 17.81 -29.19
CA THR A 215 5.42 19.16 -29.03
C THR A 215 4.16 19.17 -28.18
N SER A 216 3.70 18.00 -27.72
CA SER A 216 2.42 17.81 -27.04
C SER A 216 2.27 18.66 -25.78
N MET A 217 3.37 18.84 -25.05
CA MET A 217 3.43 19.58 -23.77
C MET A 217 4.16 20.93 -23.88
N MET A 218 4.45 21.40 -25.09
CA MET A 218 5.13 22.68 -25.28
C MET A 218 4.20 23.83 -24.85
N VAL A 219 4.76 24.83 -24.16
CA VAL A 219 4.07 26.04 -23.71
C VAL A 219 4.97 27.23 -23.97
N ASN A 220 4.51 28.14 -24.83
CA ASN A 220 5.25 29.36 -25.14
C ASN A 220 4.47 30.65 -24.82
N ILE A 221 3.20 30.52 -24.46
CA ILE A 221 2.40 31.54 -23.79
C ILE A 221 1.82 30.92 -22.52
N LEU A 222 2.14 31.49 -21.37
CA LEU A 222 1.66 31.00 -20.08
C LEU A 222 0.93 32.11 -19.34
N ARG A 223 -0.27 31.79 -18.86
CA ARG A 223 -1.01 32.58 -17.88
C ARG A 223 -1.00 31.86 -16.54
N VAL A 224 -0.51 32.53 -15.50
CA VAL A 224 -0.53 32.04 -14.12
C VAL A 224 -1.55 32.84 -13.32
N ASP A 225 -2.53 32.13 -12.78
CA ASP A 225 -3.53 32.65 -11.86
C ASP A 225 -3.14 32.19 -10.44
N GLY A 226 -2.89 33.11 -9.51
CA GLY A 226 -2.46 32.72 -8.16
C GLY A 226 -2.00 33.91 -7.32
N ALA A 227 -1.23 34.80 -7.94
CA ALA A 227 -0.84 36.06 -7.32
C ALA A 227 -2.08 36.89 -6.97
N VAL A 228 -2.04 37.49 -5.79
CA VAL A 228 -3.03 38.45 -5.33
C VAL A 228 -2.37 39.81 -5.15
N HIS A 229 -3.13 40.87 -5.37
CA HIS A 229 -2.71 42.23 -5.02
C HIS A 229 -3.69 42.82 -4.03
N GLU A 230 -3.15 43.48 -3.01
CA GLU A 230 -3.97 44.20 -2.04
C GLU A 230 -4.57 45.44 -2.72
N THR A 231 -5.90 45.48 -2.78
CA THR A 231 -6.62 46.65 -3.25
C THR A 231 -7.39 47.28 -2.09
N ASN A 232 -7.20 48.58 -1.91
CA ASN A 232 -7.97 49.38 -0.98
C ASN A 232 -9.30 49.79 -1.62
N LEU A 233 -10.42 49.48 -0.97
CA LEU A 233 -11.76 49.92 -1.37
C LEU A 233 -12.44 50.64 -0.22
N ARG A 234 -13.23 51.66 -0.57
CA ARG A 234 -14.18 52.31 0.33
C ARG A 234 -15.58 51.80 0.06
N PHE A 235 -16.31 51.42 1.10
CA PHE A 235 -17.72 51.04 1.04
C PHE A 235 -18.59 51.90 1.98
N PRO A 236 -19.67 52.53 1.49
CA PRO A 236 -20.14 52.50 0.11
C PRO A 236 -19.28 53.36 -0.82
N ILE A 237 -19.26 53.04 -2.12
CA ILE A 237 -18.45 53.76 -3.12
C ILE A 237 -18.93 55.22 -3.27
N SER A 238 -20.22 55.49 -3.01
CA SER A 238 -20.87 56.78 -3.26
C SER A 238 -21.00 57.69 -2.03
N GLY A 239 -20.13 57.57 -1.02
CA GLY A 239 -20.14 58.43 0.17
C GLY A 239 -20.33 57.63 1.45
N THR A 240 -21.43 57.86 2.16
CA THR A 240 -21.73 57.30 3.49
C THR A 240 -22.98 56.42 3.45
N GLY A 241 -22.97 55.32 4.20
CA GLY A 241 -24.13 54.45 4.39
C GLY A 241 -24.79 54.75 5.72
N LYS A 242 -26.12 54.83 5.76
CA LYS A 242 -26.88 55.09 6.99
C LYS A 242 -27.40 53.79 7.58
N ILE A 243 -27.06 53.50 8.84
CA ILE A 243 -27.44 52.25 9.54
C ILE A 243 -28.98 52.13 9.64
N GLY A 244 -29.50 50.97 9.23
CA GLY A 244 -30.92 50.64 9.21
C GLY A 244 -31.71 51.21 8.02
N THR A 245 -31.08 52.03 7.17
CA THR A 245 -31.73 52.66 6.00
C THR A 245 -31.05 52.29 4.68
N THR A 246 -29.72 52.35 4.62
CA THR A 246 -28.97 52.01 3.41
C THR A 246 -28.81 50.49 3.30
N ALA A 247 -29.00 49.94 2.10
CA ALA A 247 -28.81 48.51 1.85
C ALA A 247 -27.42 48.05 2.29
N ASN A 248 -27.34 46.87 2.94
CA ASN A 248 -26.14 46.30 3.55
C ASN A 248 -25.61 47.00 4.81
N PHE A 249 -26.28 48.05 5.31
CA PHE A 249 -25.96 48.73 6.57
C PHE A 249 -27.04 48.40 7.61
N GLU A 250 -26.89 47.29 8.32
CA GLU A 250 -27.85 46.83 9.33
C GLU A 250 -27.29 47.04 10.75
N ASN A 251 -28.17 47.13 11.75
CA ASN A 251 -27.76 47.21 13.16
C ASN A 251 -26.90 45.99 13.58
N GLY A 252 -27.14 44.83 12.96
CA GLY A 252 -26.38 43.61 13.19
C GLY A 252 -25.06 43.52 12.43
N GLY A 253 -24.75 44.49 11.56
CA GLY A 253 -23.48 44.54 10.84
C GLY A 253 -23.56 45.18 9.45
N ILE A 254 -22.40 45.53 8.91
CA ILE A 254 -22.26 46.06 7.55
C ILE A 254 -21.77 44.93 6.64
N THR A 255 -22.55 44.57 5.62
CA THR A 255 -22.19 43.51 4.66
C THR A 255 -21.36 44.09 3.52
N LEU A 256 -20.14 43.60 3.37
CA LEU A 256 -19.20 44.06 2.34
C LEU A 256 -19.37 43.25 1.04
N PRO A 257 -19.15 43.86 -0.13
CA PRO A 257 -19.27 43.16 -1.41
C PRO A 257 -18.15 42.14 -1.66
N GLN A 258 -16.98 42.31 -1.02
CA GLN A 258 -15.83 41.42 -1.11
C GLN A 258 -15.38 40.98 0.28
N THR A 259 -14.66 39.84 0.36
CA THR A 259 -14.10 39.35 1.62
C THR A 259 -12.95 40.28 2.05
N PRO A 260 -13.07 40.96 3.21
CA PRO A 260 -12.04 41.89 3.68
C PRO A 260 -10.86 41.15 4.32
N GLU A 261 -9.64 41.64 4.07
CA GLU A 261 -8.41 41.18 4.76
C GLU A 261 -8.08 42.07 5.95
N SER A 262 -8.28 43.38 5.80
CA SER A 262 -8.28 44.35 6.89
C SER A 262 -9.38 45.39 6.65
N ALA A 263 -9.93 45.97 7.70
CA ALA A 263 -10.98 46.98 7.59
C ALA A 263 -10.83 48.06 8.65
N LYS A 264 -11.14 49.29 8.25
CA LYS A 264 -11.21 50.49 9.09
C LYS A 264 -12.62 51.07 9.01
N LEU A 265 -13.34 51.01 10.13
CA LEU A 265 -14.70 51.55 10.24
C LEU A 265 -14.67 52.99 10.75
N THR A 266 -15.32 53.89 10.02
CA THR A 266 -15.61 55.25 10.49
C THR A 266 -17.13 55.37 10.66
N ILE A 267 -17.61 55.61 11.88
CA ILE A 267 -19.04 55.64 12.21
C ILE A 267 -19.35 56.63 13.34
N ASP A 268 -20.29 57.55 13.08
CA ASP A 268 -20.92 58.42 14.07
C ASP A 268 -22.25 59.00 13.53
N SER A 269 -22.90 59.87 14.31
CA SER A 269 -24.19 60.46 13.96
C SER A 269 -24.11 61.60 12.94
N ALA A 270 -22.92 62.01 12.48
CA ALA A 270 -22.72 63.10 11.52
C ALA A 270 -22.56 62.57 10.09
N ASP A 271 -22.99 63.36 9.10
CA ASP A 271 -22.82 63.04 7.67
C ASP A 271 -21.92 64.11 7.00
N PRO A 272 -20.65 63.82 6.66
CA PRO A 272 -19.98 62.51 6.77
C PRO A 272 -19.45 62.21 8.19
N PRO A 273 -19.30 60.92 8.54
CA PRO A 273 -18.79 60.54 9.85
C PRO A 273 -17.29 60.79 9.94
N THR A 274 -16.83 61.11 11.14
CA THR A 274 -15.44 61.51 11.45
C THR A 274 -14.77 60.60 12.47
N THR A 275 -15.56 59.84 13.23
CA THR A 275 -15.08 59.00 14.31
C THR A 275 -14.60 57.65 13.79
N ILE A 276 -13.29 57.45 13.76
CA ILE A 276 -12.67 56.15 13.49
C ILE A 276 -12.86 55.26 14.70
N ARG A 277 -13.35 54.04 14.49
CA ARG A 277 -13.49 53.02 15.53
C ARG A 277 -12.40 51.97 15.38
N GLU A 278 -11.93 51.44 16.51
CA GLU A 278 -10.94 50.37 16.53
C GLU A 278 -11.63 49.01 16.39
N GLY A 279 -11.07 48.15 15.54
CA GLY A 279 -11.53 46.79 15.32
C GLY A 279 -10.58 45.77 15.96
N GLY A 280 -11.09 44.57 16.24
CA GLY A 280 -10.24 43.47 16.69
C GLY A 280 -10.85 42.09 16.52
N GLY A 281 -10.28 41.09 17.21
CA GLY A 281 -10.71 39.70 17.11
C GLY A 281 -12.08 39.45 17.74
N LYS A 282 -12.79 38.43 17.24
CA LYS A 282 -14.13 38.02 17.70
C LYS A 282 -14.22 37.82 19.22
N ASP A 283 -13.14 37.30 19.82
CA ASP A 283 -13.06 36.99 21.26
C ASP A 283 -12.18 37.98 22.07
N SER A 284 -11.80 39.13 21.48
CA SER A 284 -11.01 40.11 22.23
C SER A 284 -11.84 40.76 23.33
N SER A 285 -11.44 40.59 24.59
CA SER A 285 -12.17 41.13 25.73
C SER A 285 -11.87 42.63 25.91
N THR A 286 -12.92 43.44 25.75
CA THR A 286 -13.15 44.77 26.38
C THR A 286 -12.71 46.09 25.73
N SER A 287 -12.12 46.13 24.53
CA SER A 287 -11.75 47.44 23.90
C SER A 287 -12.21 47.67 22.46
N ASN A 288 -12.61 46.64 21.72
CA ASN A 288 -12.88 46.77 20.29
C ASN A 288 -14.34 47.09 20.02
N TYR A 289 -14.60 47.96 19.04
CA TYR A 289 -15.95 48.39 18.69
C TYR A 289 -16.61 47.45 17.69
N PHE A 290 -15.82 46.86 16.81
CA PHE A 290 -16.27 45.89 15.81
C PHE A 290 -15.25 44.76 15.65
N TYR A 291 -15.70 43.65 15.08
CA TYR A 291 -14.84 42.61 14.54
C TYR A 291 -15.24 42.31 13.10
N MET A 292 -14.32 41.68 12.37
CA MET A 292 -14.51 41.34 10.97
C MET A 292 -14.79 39.85 10.85
N ASP A 293 -15.93 39.51 10.28
CA ASP A 293 -16.32 38.13 10.00
C ASP A 293 -16.07 37.84 8.51
N LYS A 294 -14.96 37.14 8.24
CA LYS A 294 -14.52 36.81 6.87
C LYS A 294 -15.45 35.80 6.18
N GLU A 295 -16.15 34.94 6.92
CA GLU A 295 -16.99 33.88 6.36
C GLU A 295 -18.27 34.45 5.75
N ILE A 296 -18.90 35.38 6.47
CA ILE A 296 -20.14 36.04 6.03
C ILE A 296 -19.91 37.39 5.35
N LYS A 297 -18.64 37.80 5.19
CA LYS A 297 -18.23 39.09 4.60
C LYS A 297 -18.84 40.30 5.33
N LYS A 298 -18.92 40.25 6.67
CA LYS A 298 -19.56 41.32 7.47
C LYS A 298 -18.59 41.97 8.46
N ILE A 299 -18.80 43.27 8.68
CA ILE A 299 -18.29 43.99 9.84
C ILE A 299 -19.38 43.96 10.91
N VAL A 300 -19.12 43.30 12.03
CA VAL A 300 -20.11 43.03 13.08
C VAL A 300 -19.73 43.81 14.34
N PRO A 301 -20.69 44.42 15.06
CA PRO A 301 -20.40 45.02 16.35
C PRO A 301 -19.87 43.97 17.34
N SER A 302 -18.85 44.33 18.10
CA SER A 302 -18.31 43.48 19.16
C SER A 302 -19.32 43.27 20.30
N VAL A 303 -19.12 42.23 21.11
CA VAL A 303 -20.01 41.93 22.25
C VAL A 303 -20.09 43.14 23.19
N GLY A 304 -21.29 43.68 23.38
CA GLY A 304 -21.53 44.86 24.22
C GLY A 304 -21.52 46.20 23.48
N THR A 305 -21.23 46.21 22.18
CA THR A 305 -21.45 47.37 21.30
C THR A 305 -22.62 47.12 20.35
N THR A 306 -23.19 48.19 19.81
CA THR A 306 -24.25 48.12 18.80
C THR A 306 -24.07 49.25 17.80
N PHE A 307 -24.34 49.00 16.52
CA PHE A 307 -24.48 50.09 15.57
C PHE A 307 -25.83 50.76 15.78
N THR A 308 -25.82 52.05 16.13
CA THR A 308 -27.04 52.81 16.38
C THR A 308 -27.79 53.01 15.08
N THR A 309 -29.10 52.84 15.09
CA THR A 309 -29.94 53.22 13.94
C THR A 309 -29.75 54.71 13.66
N ASP A 310 -29.71 55.06 12.38
CA ASP A 310 -29.46 56.40 11.87
C ASP A 310 -28.02 56.95 11.95
N ASP A 311 -27.05 56.21 12.51
CA ASP A 311 -25.63 56.55 12.37
C ASP A 311 -25.18 56.44 10.90
N PHE A 312 -24.23 57.28 10.50
CA PHE A 312 -23.58 57.22 9.19
C PHE A 312 -22.26 56.49 9.31
N ALA A 313 -21.98 55.58 8.39
CA ALA A 313 -20.78 54.76 8.37
C ALA A 313 -20.17 54.64 6.98
N PHE A 314 -18.85 54.56 6.92
CA PHE A 314 -18.13 53.99 5.78
C PHE A 314 -17.01 53.08 6.27
N VAL A 315 -16.66 52.09 5.45
CA VAL A 315 -15.63 51.11 5.71
C VAL A 315 -14.56 51.23 4.64
N ASP A 316 -13.35 51.59 5.03
CA ASP A 316 -12.17 51.47 4.18
C ASP A 316 -11.55 50.10 4.45
N TYR A 317 -11.56 49.19 3.47
CA TYR A 317 -11.06 47.83 3.64
C TYR A 317 -10.13 47.40 2.51
N THR A 318 -9.16 46.55 2.84
CA THR A 318 -8.32 45.86 1.88
C THR A 318 -8.97 44.53 1.49
N TRP A 319 -8.87 44.15 0.23
CA TRP A 319 -9.17 42.79 -0.22
C TRP A 319 -8.09 42.31 -1.18
N LEU A 320 -7.92 40.98 -1.23
CA LEU A 320 -6.96 40.31 -2.10
C LEU A 320 -7.60 40.08 -3.46
N ALA A 321 -7.24 40.90 -4.43
CA ALA A 321 -7.72 40.81 -5.80
C ALA A 321 -6.79 39.91 -6.62
N PRO A 322 -7.30 38.92 -7.38
CA PRO A 322 -6.46 38.08 -8.22
C PRO A 322 -5.77 38.94 -9.30
N ALA A 323 -4.45 38.82 -9.39
CA ALA A 323 -3.60 39.49 -10.34
C ALA A 323 -2.98 38.44 -11.29
N PRO A 324 -3.69 38.05 -12.35
CA PRO A 324 -3.17 37.05 -13.29
C PRO A 324 -1.94 37.60 -14.01
N VAL A 325 -0.86 36.82 -14.05
CA VAL A 325 0.37 37.16 -14.78
C VAL A 325 0.40 36.40 -16.09
N ARG A 326 0.65 37.10 -17.20
CA ARG A 326 0.76 36.51 -18.53
C ARG A 326 2.12 36.83 -19.15
N GLN A 327 2.85 35.81 -19.56
CA GLN A 327 4.16 35.96 -20.20
C GLN A 327 4.24 35.12 -21.48
N ARG A 328 5.08 35.55 -22.42
CA ARG A 328 5.27 34.89 -23.72
C ARG A 328 6.76 34.82 -24.10
N ASN A 329 7.19 33.71 -24.69
CA ASN A 329 8.49 33.59 -25.34
C ASN A 329 8.36 33.83 -26.85
N GLN A 330 8.68 35.04 -27.31
CA GLN A 330 8.49 35.43 -28.71
C GLN A 330 9.31 34.58 -29.69
N SER A 331 10.57 34.26 -29.36
CA SER A 331 11.45 33.49 -30.24
C SER A 331 10.95 32.05 -30.48
N SER A 332 10.37 31.44 -29.43
CA SER A 332 9.69 30.15 -29.55
C SER A 332 8.44 30.24 -30.42
N VAL A 333 7.61 31.26 -30.21
CA VAL A 333 6.37 31.46 -30.98
C VAL A 333 6.67 31.62 -32.47
N ASP A 334 7.72 32.39 -32.80
CA ASP A 334 8.13 32.63 -34.18
C ASP A 334 8.64 31.35 -34.87
N THR A 335 9.25 30.44 -34.11
CA THR A 335 9.86 29.21 -34.63
C THR A 335 8.85 28.06 -34.73
N TYR A 336 8.01 27.88 -33.70
CA TYR A 336 7.20 26.67 -33.54
C TYR A 336 5.69 26.92 -33.61
N GLY A 337 5.21 28.17 -33.60
CA GLY A 337 3.78 28.51 -33.59
C GLY A 337 3.26 28.82 -32.19
N THR A 338 1.95 28.95 -32.00
CA THR A 338 1.35 29.40 -30.72
C THR A 338 0.87 28.23 -29.86
N PHE A 339 1.37 28.14 -28.63
CA PHE A 339 1.02 27.13 -27.63
C PHE A 339 0.72 27.81 -26.28
N GLU A 340 -0.56 28.04 -26.03
CA GLU A 340 -1.04 28.78 -24.86
C GLU A 340 -1.59 27.84 -23.77
N LYS A 341 -1.25 28.14 -22.51
CA LYS A 341 -1.73 27.39 -21.36
C LYS A 341 -2.03 28.30 -20.17
N GLU A 342 -3.03 27.92 -19.40
CA GLU A 342 -3.45 28.60 -18.17
C GLU A 342 -3.23 27.65 -16.98
N VAL A 343 -2.57 28.14 -15.93
CA VAL A 343 -2.25 27.36 -14.73
C VAL A 343 -2.65 28.16 -13.50
N THR A 344 -3.33 27.51 -12.56
CA THR A 344 -3.61 28.10 -11.25
C THR A 344 -2.60 27.57 -10.24
N LEU A 345 -1.84 28.47 -9.60
CA LEU A 345 -0.82 28.15 -8.60
C LEU A 345 -1.27 28.72 -7.24
N ASN A 346 -1.50 27.85 -6.27
CA ASN A 346 -2.02 28.23 -4.95
C ASN A 346 -0.90 28.60 -3.95
N ASP A 347 0.34 28.26 -4.27
CA ASP A 347 1.55 28.52 -3.48
C ASP A 347 2.12 29.93 -3.70
N ILE A 348 1.63 30.64 -4.72
CA ILE A 348 2.12 31.96 -5.12
C ILE A 348 1.25 33.03 -4.47
N GLN A 349 1.87 33.89 -3.65
CA GLN A 349 1.16 35.00 -3.00
C GLN A 349 1.41 36.34 -3.70
N THR A 350 2.61 36.57 -4.23
CA THR A 350 2.99 37.86 -4.81
C THR A 350 3.10 37.82 -6.33
N ILE A 351 2.98 38.99 -6.98
CA ILE A 351 3.17 39.14 -8.44
C ILE A 351 4.61 38.77 -8.84
N ALA A 352 5.61 39.12 -8.02
CA ALA A 352 7.00 38.82 -8.31
C ALA A 352 7.26 37.31 -8.33
N ASP A 353 6.66 36.56 -7.40
CA ASP A 353 6.73 35.11 -7.36
C ASP A 353 6.05 34.49 -8.60
N ALA A 354 4.90 35.03 -9.01
CA ALA A 354 4.23 34.63 -10.25
C ALA A 354 5.10 34.87 -11.49
N GLU A 355 5.76 36.02 -11.60
CA GLU A 355 6.66 36.34 -12.72
C GLU A 355 7.89 35.42 -12.76
N ALA A 356 8.50 35.16 -11.60
CA ALA A 356 9.65 34.26 -11.48
C ALA A 356 9.28 32.83 -11.88
N ARG A 357 8.16 32.30 -11.37
CA ARG A 357 7.66 30.97 -11.74
C ARG A 357 7.25 30.88 -13.19
N THR A 358 6.56 31.88 -13.72
CA THR A 358 6.16 31.92 -15.13
C THR A 358 7.38 31.90 -16.04
N SER A 359 8.42 32.67 -15.69
CA SER A 359 9.70 32.68 -16.43
C SER A 359 10.43 31.33 -16.37
N GLN A 360 10.44 30.67 -15.20
CA GLN A 360 11.03 29.33 -15.04
C GLN A 360 10.29 28.26 -15.85
N ILE A 361 8.96 28.34 -15.94
CA ILE A 361 8.17 27.39 -16.74
C ILE A 361 8.41 27.68 -18.23
N LEU A 362 8.32 28.93 -18.67
CA LEU A 362 8.53 29.27 -20.08
C LEU A 362 9.95 28.93 -20.57
N SER A 363 10.98 29.12 -19.75
CA SER A 363 12.35 28.74 -20.16
C SER A 363 12.52 27.24 -20.41
N ARG A 364 11.67 26.39 -19.82
CA ARG A 364 11.72 24.93 -19.96
C ARG A 364 10.80 24.38 -21.03
N PHE A 365 9.58 24.91 -21.11
CA PHE A 365 8.54 24.35 -21.96
C PHE A 365 8.40 25.09 -23.29
N SER A 366 9.21 26.12 -23.56
CA SER A 366 9.12 26.90 -24.81
C SER A 366 9.85 26.27 -26.00
N ILE A 367 10.55 25.15 -25.85
CA ILE A 367 11.15 24.41 -26.97
C ILE A 367 10.59 22.98 -27.01
N PRO A 368 10.51 22.35 -28.19
CA PRO A 368 10.13 20.94 -28.31
C PRO A 368 11.04 20.03 -27.48
N PHE A 369 10.48 18.93 -26.99
CA PHE A 369 11.24 17.91 -26.29
C PHE A 369 11.92 17.01 -27.31
N LEU A 370 13.22 16.77 -27.13
CA LEU A 370 13.99 15.91 -28.01
C LEU A 370 14.33 14.63 -27.25
N VAL A 371 13.84 13.50 -27.75
CA VAL A 371 14.18 12.17 -27.24
C VAL A 371 14.90 11.38 -28.31
N GLY A 372 16.02 10.79 -27.91
CA GLY A 372 16.79 9.83 -28.68
C GLY A 372 16.71 8.46 -28.03
N GLU A 373 16.35 7.44 -28.81
CA GLU A 373 16.60 6.04 -28.45
C GLU A 373 17.87 5.58 -29.16
N ILE A 374 18.87 5.19 -28.37
CA ILE A 374 20.19 4.77 -28.86
C ILE A 374 20.55 3.40 -28.32
N LEU A 375 21.07 2.55 -29.20
CA LEU A 375 21.60 1.24 -28.83
C LEU A 375 23.13 1.34 -28.74
N VAL A 376 23.69 1.25 -27.55
CA VAL A 376 25.14 1.39 -27.33
C VAL A 376 25.77 0.01 -27.17
N LYS A 377 26.95 -0.17 -27.73
CA LYS A 377 27.74 -1.40 -27.52
C LYS A 377 28.23 -1.46 -26.07
N SER A 378 27.89 -2.52 -25.35
CA SER A 378 28.42 -2.79 -24.01
C SER A 378 29.92 -3.08 -24.11
N VAL A 379 30.75 -2.13 -23.69
CA VAL A 379 32.20 -2.31 -23.51
C VAL A 379 32.55 -1.97 -22.08
N SER A 380 33.47 -2.70 -21.47
CA SER A 380 33.86 -2.55 -20.06
C SER A 380 34.46 -1.18 -19.70
N THR A 381 34.76 -0.35 -20.70
CA THR A 381 35.34 0.99 -20.52
C THR A 381 34.30 2.11 -20.49
N ILE A 382 33.06 1.83 -20.89
CA ILE A 382 31.98 2.81 -20.93
C ILE A 382 31.11 2.60 -19.70
N SER A 383 31.28 3.47 -18.70
CA SER A 383 30.43 3.52 -17.51
C SER A 383 29.34 4.58 -17.76
N LEU A 384 28.11 4.13 -17.95
CA LEU A 384 26.96 5.00 -18.16
C LEU A 384 25.96 4.73 -17.04
N ASN A 385 25.60 5.77 -16.30
CA ASN A 385 24.52 5.71 -15.34
C ASN A 385 23.36 6.60 -15.79
N VAL A 386 22.15 6.21 -15.38
CA VAL A 386 20.98 7.06 -15.51
C VAL A 386 21.20 8.33 -14.67
N GLY A 387 20.90 9.49 -15.26
CA GLY A 387 21.12 10.79 -14.64
C GLY A 387 22.41 11.50 -15.05
N ASP A 388 23.37 10.79 -15.63
CA ASP A 388 24.61 11.39 -16.13
C ASP A 388 24.37 12.13 -17.46
N THR A 389 25.22 13.13 -17.74
CA THR A 389 25.29 13.76 -19.05
C THR A 389 26.24 13.01 -19.99
N VAL A 390 25.82 12.83 -21.24
CA VAL A 390 26.57 12.17 -22.31
C VAL A 390 26.51 13.00 -23.58
N THR A 391 27.65 13.17 -24.24
CA THR A 391 27.72 13.87 -25.53
C THR A 391 27.38 12.89 -26.64
N VAL A 392 26.32 13.16 -27.41
CA VAL A 392 25.93 12.33 -28.55
C VAL A 392 26.28 13.04 -29.85
N VAL A 393 27.07 12.38 -30.69
CA VAL A 393 27.48 12.88 -32.01
C VAL A 393 26.82 12.02 -33.09
N ASP A 394 25.76 12.57 -33.67
CA ASP A 394 25.03 12.00 -34.80
C ASP A 394 25.11 12.94 -36.01
N SER A 395 26.05 12.64 -36.90
CA SER A 395 26.22 13.34 -38.17
C SER A 395 25.42 12.71 -39.32
N ILE A 396 24.67 11.64 -39.06
CA ILE A 396 23.94 10.86 -40.07
C ILE A 396 22.47 11.28 -40.11
N SER A 397 21.84 11.44 -38.94
CA SER A 397 20.46 11.91 -38.83
C SER A 397 20.33 13.37 -39.22
N LYS A 398 19.14 13.75 -39.73
CA LYS A 398 18.79 15.14 -40.07
C LYS A 398 17.61 15.60 -39.21
N PRO A 399 17.73 16.71 -38.45
CA PRO A 399 18.91 17.57 -38.30
C PRO A 399 20.09 16.85 -37.62
N ASN A 400 21.32 17.30 -37.91
CA ASN A 400 22.52 16.77 -37.25
C ASN A 400 22.44 17.09 -35.75
N ILE A 401 22.75 16.11 -34.91
CA ILE A 401 22.69 16.24 -33.46
C ILE A 401 24.10 16.12 -32.89
N ASN A 402 24.57 17.18 -32.25
CA ASN A 402 25.85 17.22 -31.55
C ASN A 402 25.67 18.04 -30.29
N GLN A 403 25.10 17.41 -29.27
CA GLN A 403 24.77 18.06 -28.00
C GLN A 403 24.85 17.07 -26.85
N ASP A 404 24.94 17.62 -25.64
CA ASP A 404 24.91 16.85 -24.41
C ASP A 404 23.47 16.52 -24.05
N PHE A 405 23.23 15.26 -23.72
CA PHE A 405 21.94 14.77 -23.26
C PHE A 405 22.08 14.13 -21.89
N VAL A 406 21.01 14.18 -21.10
CA VAL A 406 20.89 13.40 -19.88
C VAL A 406 20.36 12.02 -20.23
N ILE A 407 20.95 10.97 -19.65
CA ILE A 407 20.44 9.60 -19.77
C ILE A 407 19.21 9.46 -18.88
N THR A 408 18.03 9.28 -19.47
CA THR A 408 16.76 9.20 -18.74
C THR A 408 16.35 7.78 -18.44
N LYS A 409 16.69 6.83 -19.32
CA LYS A 409 16.44 5.40 -19.15
C LYS A 409 17.59 4.58 -19.69
N GLN A 410 17.92 3.50 -19.01
CA GLN A 410 18.92 2.51 -19.42
C GLN A 410 18.34 1.12 -19.24
N VAL A 411 18.40 0.29 -20.28
CA VAL A 411 17.99 -1.12 -20.24
C VAL A 411 19.20 -2.00 -20.56
N ILE A 412 19.57 -2.85 -19.61
CA ILE A 412 20.67 -3.80 -19.72
C ILE A 412 20.06 -5.21 -19.85
N LYS A 413 20.37 -5.90 -20.95
CA LYS A 413 19.82 -7.23 -21.26
C LYS A 413 20.92 -8.30 -21.27
N TYR A 414 20.59 -9.48 -20.77
CA TYR A 414 21.38 -10.70 -20.91
C TYR A 414 20.51 -11.84 -21.45
N PRO A 415 20.99 -12.66 -22.41
CA PRO A 415 22.26 -12.53 -23.12
C PRO A 415 22.20 -11.38 -24.13
N GLY A 416 23.08 -10.39 -23.96
CA GLY A 416 23.14 -9.20 -24.80
C GLY A 416 24.44 -8.45 -24.56
N SER A 417 25.07 -7.97 -25.63
CA SER A 417 26.28 -7.14 -25.56
C SER A 417 26.00 -5.68 -25.94
N SER A 418 24.74 -5.27 -25.85
CA SER A 418 24.28 -3.91 -26.09
C SER A 418 23.40 -3.42 -24.96
N GLN A 419 23.40 -2.11 -24.73
CA GLN A 419 22.53 -1.41 -23.79
C GLN A 419 21.62 -0.50 -24.59
N GLU A 420 20.33 -0.50 -24.26
CA GLU A 420 19.38 0.46 -24.81
C GLU A 420 19.38 1.68 -23.89
N LEU A 421 19.63 2.86 -24.43
CA LEU A 421 19.56 4.12 -23.70
C LEU A 421 18.49 5.00 -24.32
N THR A 422 17.69 5.60 -23.46
CA THR A 422 16.88 6.76 -23.81
C THR A 422 17.59 7.99 -23.28
N VAL A 423 17.87 8.92 -24.18
CA VAL A 423 18.53 10.19 -23.89
C VAL A 423 17.59 11.32 -24.28
N GLY A 424 17.52 12.39 -23.49
CA GLY A 424 16.62 13.49 -23.82
C GLY A 424 16.24 14.36 -22.63
N ASP A 425 15.38 15.33 -22.91
CA ASP A 425 14.82 16.27 -21.93
C ASP A 425 13.31 16.06 -21.66
N GLU A 426 12.65 15.17 -22.41
CA GLU A 426 11.20 14.92 -22.36
C GLU A 426 10.74 14.34 -21.02
N ALA A 427 11.29 13.20 -20.61
CA ALA A 427 11.00 12.53 -19.33
C ALA A 427 11.12 13.49 -18.14
N ILE A 428 12.14 14.33 -18.20
CA ILE A 428 12.51 15.30 -17.15
C ILE A 428 11.43 16.40 -17.06
N ARG A 429 10.97 16.93 -18.20
CA ARG A 429 10.03 18.06 -18.25
C ARG A 429 8.57 17.62 -18.17
N MET A 430 8.19 16.47 -18.72
CA MET A 430 6.80 15.95 -18.64
C MET A 430 6.39 15.57 -17.22
N ARG A 431 7.29 14.95 -16.45
CA ARG A 431 7.02 14.60 -15.03
C ARG A 431 6.83 15.85 -14.17
N ASP A 432 7.67 16.87 -14.33
CA ASP A 432 7.53 18.14 -13.61
C ASP A 432 6.14 18.76 -13.87
N TRP A 433 5.54 18.51 -15.04
CA TRP A 433 4.18 18.97 -15.37
C TRP A 433 3.06 18.11 -14.75
N GLN A 434 3.10 16.77 -14.95
CA GLN A 434 2.05 15.86 -14.49
C GLN A 434 1.98 15.76 -12.96
N PHE A 435 3.14 15.77 -12.29
CA PHE A 435 3.20 15.69 -10.84
C PHE A 435 2.56 16.90 -10.14
N ASN A 436 2.67 18.11 -10.71
CA ASN A 436 1.97 19.28 -10.20
C ASN A 436 0.43 19.14 -10.23
N VAL A 437 -0.10 18.31 -11.12
CA VAL A 437 -1.55 18.02 -11.20
C VAL A 437 -1.95 16.98 -10.16
N GLU A 438 -1.18 15.89 -10.03
CA GLU A 438 -1.44 14.83 -9.05
C GLU A 438 -1.23 15.31 -7.60
N ASP A 439 -0.15 16.05 -7.31
CA ASP A 439 0.06 16.66 -5.99
C ASP A 439 -1.04 17.66 -5.63
N ARG A 440 -1.58 18.38 -6.63
CA ARG A 440 -2.71 19.27 -6.40
C ARG A 440 -3.96 18.49 -6.04
N ILE A 441 -4.20 17.35 -6.69
CA ILE A 441 -5.30 16.44 -6.33
C ILE A 441 -5.07 15.88 -4.93
N LYS A 442 -3.87 15.37 -4.63
CA LYS A 442 -3.51 14.81 -3.33
C LYS A 442 -3.61 15.84 -2.21
N ARG A 443 -3.10 17.07 -2.38
CA ARG A 443 -3.25 18.14 -1.37
C ARG A 443 -4.71 18.57 -1.18
N LEU A 444 -5.53 18.52 -2.24
CA LEU A 444 -6.97 18.74 -2.12
C LEU A 444 -7.65 17.60 -1.35
N GLU A 445 -7.22 16.36 -1.57
CA GLU A 445 -7.67 15.18 -0.83
C GLU A 445 -7.21 15.24 0.63
N GLU A 446 -5.95 15.55 0.92
CA GLU A 446 -5.40 15.74 2.28
C GLU A 446 -6.12 16.87 3.01
N LYS A 447 -6.37 18.01 2.34
CA LYS A 447 -7.15 19.11 2.93
C LYS A 447 -8.61 18.72 3.18
N ASN A 448 -9.18 17.84 2.37
CA ASN A 448 -10.50 17.26 2.59
C ASN A 448 -10.48 16.17 3.68
N LEU A 449 -9.39 15.41 3.82
CA LEU A 449 -9.17 14.34 4.80
C LEU A 449 -8.87 14.88 6.20
N LEU A 450 -8.30 16.08 6.33
CA LEU A 450 -8.21 16.79 7.62
C LEU A 450 -9.57 16.99 8.31
N ASN A 451 -10.70 16.77 7.60
CA ASN A 451 -12.05 16.76 8.18
C ASN A 451 -12.62 15.37 8.50
N GLN A 452 -11.98 14.26 8.13
CA GLN A 452 -12.44 12.90 8.46
C GLN A 452 -11.26 11.95 8.66
N ASP A 453 -10.75 11.89 9.88
CA ASP A 453 -9.81 10.85 10.30
C ASP A 453 -10.60 9.57 10.60
N LEU A 454 -10.73 8.67 9.61
CA LEU A 454 -11.36 7.37 9.77
C LEU A 454 -10.28 6.28 9.74
N LEU A 455 -9.76 5.97 10.92
CA LEU A 455 -8.79 4.90 11.12
C LEU A 455 -9.50 3.54 10.92
N GLN A 456 -9.39 2.97 9.72
CA GLN A 456 -9.97 1.68 9.40
C GLN A 456 -8.85 0.62 9.35
N GLU A 457 -8.57 0.04 10.50
CA GLU A 457 -7.60 -1.05 10.64
C GLU A 457 -8.28 -2.37 10.23
N LEU A 458 -7.95 -2.88 9.03
CA LEU A 458 -8.49 -4.12 8.50
C LEU A 458 -7.57 -5.28 8.89
N PHE A 459 -7.93 -6.03 9.94
CA PHE A 459 -7.24 -7.27 10.29
C PHE A 459 -7.68 -8.38 9.33
N ASP A 460 -6.79 -8.78 8.41
CA ASP A 460 -6.96 -10.02 7.65
C ASP A 460 -6.56 -11.20 8.54
N PHE A 461 -7.54 -11.77 9.24
CA PHE A 461 -7.36 -13.05 9.92
C PHE A 461 -7.31 -14.14 8.86
N GLN A 462 -6.12 -14.62 8.51
CA GLN A 462 -5.96 -15.86 7.76
C GLN A 462 -6.56 -17.03 8.56
N LEU A 463 -7.86 -17.26 8.41
CA LEU A 463 -8.55 -18.44 8.89
C LEU A 463 -8.23 -19.60 7.94
N SER A 464 -7.00 -20.10 7.96
CA SER A 464 -6.71 -21.42 7.37
C SER A 464 -7.32 -22.50 8.27
N LYS A 465 -8.63 -22.73 8.16
CA LYS A 465 -9.25 -23.92 8.77
C LYS A 465 -8.85 -25.12 7.94
N ILE A 466 -7.92 -25.92 8.46
CA ILE A 466 -7.62 -27.24 7.90
C ILE A 466 -8.79 -28.16 8.27
N PHE A 467 -9.53 -28.66 7.28
CA PHE A 467 -10.57 -29.65 7.51
C PHE A 467 -9.92 -30.97 7.92
N GLN A 468 -10.20 -31.44 9.13
CA GLN A 468 -9.80 -32.77 9.61
C GLN A 468 -11.04 -33.67 9.66
N PRO A 469 -10.95 -34.94 9.21
CA PRO A 469 -12.05 -35.88 9.34
C PRO A 469 -12.30 -36.17 10.83
N ARG A 470 -13.57 -36.20 11.29
CA ARG A 470 -13.91 -36.47 12.70
C ARG A 470 -13.74 -37.95 13.06
N TYR A 471 -14.29 -38.85 12.24
CA TYR A 471 -14.20 -40.30 12.44
C TYR A 471 -14.31 -41.08 11.12
N ARG A 472 -14.01 -42.38 11.19
CA ARG A 472 -14.26 -43.38 10.15
C ARG A 472 -15.24 -44.41 10.69
N ARG A 473 -16.31 -44.67 9.94
CA ARG A 473 -17.33 -45.67 10.27
C ARG A 473 -17.54 -46.59 9.08
N ILE A 474 -17.48 -47.90 9.33
CA ILE A 474 -17.83 -48.95 8.37
C ILE A 474 -19.03 -49.68 8.94
N PHE A 475 -20.12 -49.69 8.19
CA PHE A 475 -21.36 -50.36 8.55
C PHE A 475 -21.86 -51.17 7.36
N ASN A 476 -22.67 -52.19 7.65
CA ASN A 476 -23.39 -52.94 6.64
C ASN A 476 -24.89 -52.72 6.84
N GLU A 477 -25.60 -52.51 5.73
CA GLU A 477 -27.05 -52.51 5.65
C GLU A 477 -27.45 -53.76 4.88
N ASN A 478 -28.12 -54.69 5.56
CA ASN A 478 -28.63 -55.88 4.91
C ASN A 478 -29.97 -55.56 4.25
N TYR A 479 -30.18 -56.01 3.02
CA TYR A 479 -31.47 -55.86 2.37
C TYR A 479 -32.54 -56.73 3.07
N ASN A 480 -33.64 -56.12 3.52
CA ASN A 480 -34.69 -56.83 4.22
C ASN A 480 -35.69 -57.45 3.22
N VAL A 481 -35.41 -58.70 2.85
CA VAL A 481 -36.28 -59.48 1.93
C VAL A 481 -37.70 -59.71 2.46
N SER A 482 -37.95 -59.54 3.77
CA SER A 482 -39.26 -59.83 4.37
C SER A 482 -40.27 -58.68 4.25
N ASN A 483 -39.80 -57.44 4.03
CA ASN A 483 -40.67 -56.27 3.89
C ASN A 483 -41.41 -56.20 2.54
N SER A 484 -41.08 -57.09 1.59
CA SER A 484 -41.69 -57.17 0.26
C SER A 484 -41.66 -55.83 -0.51
N ARG A 485 -40.63 -55.01 -0.29
CA ARG A 485 -40.42 -53.72 -0.95
C ARG A 485 -39.19 -53.78 -1.85
N MET A 486 -39.28 -53.20 -3.05
CA MET A 486 -38.21 -53.22 -4.05
C MET A 486 -37.48 -51.88 -4.15
N ILE A 487 -36.24 -51.91 -4.63
CA ILE A 487 -35.41 -50.73 -4.94
C ILE A 487 -35.56 -50.43 -6.44
N TRP A 488 -35.90 -49.18 -6.77
CA TRP A 488 -36.00 -48.72 -8.16
C TRP A 488 -34.64 -48.83 -8.87
N ASP A 489 -34.61 -49.39 -10.07
CA ASP A 489 -33.44 -49.48 -10.96
C ASP A 489 -32.25 -50.33 -10.44
N ASN A 490 -32.52 -51.34 -9.61
CA ASN A 490 -31.52 -52.32 -9.16
C ASN A 490 -31.82 -53.71 -9.78
N ASP A 491 -30.94 -54.17 -10.69
CA ASP A 491 -31.09 -55.42 -11.44
C ASP A 491 -31.12 -56.70 -10.56
N ASP A 492 -30.55 -56.64 -9.35
CA ASP A 492 -30.49 -57.79 -8.42
C ASP A 492 -31.68 -57.85 -7.46
N HIS A 493 -32.39 -56.73 -7.25
CA HIS A 493 -33.41 -56.58 -6.20
C HIS A 493 -34.75 -56.01 -6.69
N GLY A 494 -34.92 -55.77 -8.00
CA GLY A 494 -36.17 -55.36 -8.61
C GLY A 494 -36.71 -56.40 -9.60
N VAL A 495 -37.96 -56.85 -9.41
CA VAL A 495 -38.76 -57.44 -10.50
C VAL A 495 -39.92 -56.50 -10.78
N TRP A 496 -39.94 -55.94 -12.00
CA TRP A 496 -40.99 -55.03 -12.46
C TRP A 496 -42.41 -55.59 -12.28
N ASP A 497 -43.39 -54.69 -12.09
CA ASP A 497 -44.84 -54.92 -11.91
C ASP A 497 -45.35 -55.34 -10.51
N THR A 498 -44.66 -54.98 -9.44
CA THR A 498 -45.27 -54.99 -8.08
C THR A 498 -45.28 -53.58 -7.48
N ASP A 499 -46.46 -53.09 -7.09
CA ASP A 499 -46.69 -51.71 -6.60
C ASP A 499 -46.11 -51.44 -5.18
N LYS A 500 -45.08 -52.17 -4.75
CA LYS A 500 -44.48 -52.04 -3.42
C LYS A 500 -43.06 -51.48 -3.51
N TRP A 501 -42.97 -50.18 -3.76
CA TRP A 501 -41.71 -49.44 -3.73
C TRP A 501 -41.45 -48.94 -2.30
N GLY A 502 -40.23 -49.13 -1.80
CA GLY A 502 -39.78 -48.62 -0.51
C GLY A 502 -38.77 -47.49 -0.68
N ASP A 503 -38.61 -46.66 0.36
CA ASP A 503 -37.43 -45.81 0.50
C ASP A 503 -36.33 -46.58 1.26
N GLY A 504 -35.12 -46.00 1.38
CA GLY A 504 -33.99 -46.65 2.04
C GLY A 504 -34.30 -47.10 3.48
N THR A 505 -35.20 -46.41 4.18
CA THR A 505 -35.61 -46.71 5.56
C THR A 505 -36.46 -47.97 5.71
N ASP A 506 -37.29 -48.31 4.72
CA ASP A 506 -38.17 -49.48 4.77
C ASP A 506 -37.60 -50.72 4.07
N THR A 507 -36.48 -50.55 3.34
CA THR A 507 -35.94 -51.55 2.40
C THR A 507 -34.70 -52.27 2.93
N PHE A 508 -33.95 -51.63 3.83
CA PHE A 508 -32.79 -52.21 4.50
C PHE A 508 -33.08 -52.43 5.99
N ASP A 509 -32.48 -53.48 6.55
CA ASP A 509 -32.35 -53.62 8.00
C ASP A 509 -31.52 -52.46 8.54
N ALA A 510 -31.76 -52.10 9.80
CA ALA A 510 -31.00 -51.05 10.47
C ALA A 510 -29.49 -51.30 10.32
N ALA A 511 -28.76 -50.25 9.92
CA ALA A 511 -27.32 -50.30 9.73
C ALA A 511 -26.62 -50.90 10.96
N VAL A 512 -25.82 -51.94 10.74
CA VAL A 512 -25.02 -52.58 11.78
C VAL A 512 -23.58 -52.14 11.64
N ASP A 513 -23.04 -51.55 12.70
CA ASP A 513 -21.65 -51.11 12.75
C ASP A 513 -20.71 -52.31 12.78
N HIS A 514 -19.67 -52.25 11.93
CA HIS A 514 -18.58 -53.22 11.91
C HIS A 514 -17.28 -52.62 12.42
N PHE A 515 -17.08 -51.32 12.23
CA PHE A 515 -15.88 -50.60 12.66
C PHE A 515 -16.20 -49.12 12.89
N VAL A 516 -15.74 -48.57 14.01
CA VAL A 516 -15.79 -47.13 14.31
C VAL A 516 -14.44 -46.73 14.90
N GLN A 517 -13.84 -45.66 14.37
CA GLN A 517 -12.62 -45.07 14.92
C GLN A 517 -12.62 -43.56 14.75
N GLN A 518 -12.37 -42.81 15.82
CA GLN A 518 -12.15 -41.36 15.76
C GLN A 518 -10.76 -41.01 15.25
N PHE A 519 -10.63 -39.82 14.65
CA PHE A 519 -9.33 -39.32 14.24
C PHE A 519 -8.38 -39.19 15.43
N GLU A 520 -7.15 -39.69 15.27
CA GLU A 520 -6.12 -39.75 16.32
C GLU A 520 -6.55 -40.44 17.63
N ASN A 521 -7.58 -41.32 17.58
CA ASN A 521 -8.15 -41.94 18.78
C ASN A 521 -8.54 -40.89 19.84
N SER A 522 -9.18 -39.81 19.38
CA SER A 522 -9.71 -38.75 20.23
C SER A 522 -11.15 -38.45 19.83
N TYR A 523 -12.08 -38.78 20.73
CA TYR A 523 -13.49 -38.43 20.64
C TYR A 523 -13.75 -37.10 21.32
N THR A 524 -14.61 -36.27 20.72
CA THR A 524 -15.13 -35.05 21.33
C THR A 524 -16.62 -34.93 21.08
N GLU A 525 -17.36 -34.73 22.16
CA GLU A 525 -18.78 -34.38 22.18
C GLU A 525 -18.94 -32.97 22.72
N ASP A 526 -19.59 -32.10 21.95
CA ASP A 526 -19.97 -30.75 22.38
C ASP A 526 -21.51 -30.60 22.36
N PHE A 527 -22.27 -31.70 22.21
CA PHE A 527 -23.72 -31.80 22.30
C PHE A 527 -24.50 -31.00 21.24
N PHE A 528 -23.89 -30.72 20.09
CA PHE A 528 -24.58 -30.01 18.99
C PHE A 528 -25.14 -30.93 17.91
N ASP A 529 -24.77 -32.22 17.90
CA ASP A 529 -25.26 -33.23 16.97
C ASP A 529 -25.65 -34.54 17.67
N THR A 530 -26.01 -35.56 16.89
CA THR A 530 -26.65 -36.81 17.37
C THR A 530 -25.98 -38.07 16.83
N ASP A 531 -24.79 -37.95 16.24
CA ASP A 531 -24.09 -39.05 15.57
C ASP A 531 -23.67 -40.19 16.53
N PHE A 532 -23.44 -39.87 17.81
CA PHE A 532 -23.15 -40.84 18.87
C PHE A 532 -24.20 -40.89 19.98
N PHE A 533 -25.43 -40.41 19.73
CA PHE A 533 -26.51 -40.45 20.72
C PHE A 533 -27.15 -41.85 20.83
N ASP A 534 -27.14 -42.45 22.03
CA ASP A 534 -27.85 -43.71 22.32
C ASP A 534 -29.28 -43.41 22.81
N ASP A 535 -30.20 -43.16 21.88
CA ASP A 535 -31.61 -42.80 22.14
C ASP A 535 -32.35 -43.81 23.04
N PRO A 536 -32.23 -45.14 22.86
CA PRO A 536 -32.94 -46.09 23.72
C PRO A 536 -32.53 -46.07 25.19
N ASN A 537 -31.30 -45.63 25.51
CA ASN A 537 -30.73 -45.73 26.85
C ASN A 537 -30.40 -44.38 27.49
N SER A 538 -30.52 -43.29 26.75
CA SER A 538 -30.33 -41.94 27.24
C SER A 538 -31.67 -41.32 27.61
N THR A 539 -31.78 -40.84 28.84
CA THR A 539 -32.99 -40.20 29.37
C THR A 539 -32.81 -38.72 29.66
N GLY A 540 -31.57 -38.21 29.63
CA GLY A 540 -31.24 -36.78 29.65
C GLY A 540 -31.40 -36.11 28.28
N ASP A 541 -31.33 -34.78 28.25
CA ASP A 541 -31.41 -34.01 27.00
C ASP A 541 -30.02 -33.96 26.34
N TRP A 542 -29.84 -34.73 25.27
CA TRP A 542 -28.58 -34.80 24.54
C TRP A 542 -28.21 -33.48 23.89
N LEU A 543 -29.14 -32.76 23.26
CA LEU A 543 -28.81 -31.55 22.48
C LEU A 543 -28.41 -30.35 23.34
N THR A 544 -28.65 -30.42 24.64
CA THR A 544 -28.24 -29.39 25.59
C THR A 544 -27.24 -29.89 26.62
N GLY A 545 -26.95 -31.20 26.63
CA GLY A 545 -26.16 -31.87 27.67
C GLY A 545 -26.78 -31.76 29.07
N VAL A 546 -28.07 -31.40 29.18
CA VAL A 546 -28.75 -31.22 30.46
C VAL A 546 -29.21 -32.56 31.02
N ILE A 547 -28.86 -32.82 32.27
CA ILE A 547 -29.22 -34.03 33.00
C ILE A 547 -29.78 -33.66 34.38
N THR A 548 -30.98 -34.17 34.70
CA THR A 548 -31.67 -33.99 35.99
C THR A 548 -31.63 -35.26 36.83
N THR A 549 -32.06 -35.20 38.09
CA THR A 549 -31.98 -36.32 39.03
C THR A 549 -32.57 -37.61 38.46
N GLY A 550 -31.77 -38.68 38.42
CA GLY A 550 -32.19 -39.99 37.93
C GLY A 550 -32.18 -40.15 36.40
N GLN A 551 -31.76 -39.14 35.65
CA GLN A 551 -31.51 -39.24 34.22
C GLN A 551 -30.08 -39.71 33.93
N THR A 552 -29.90 -40.19 32.71
CA THR A 552 -28.65 -40.72 32.16
C THR A 552 -28.40 -40.14 30.76
N LEU A 553 -27.17 -39.75 30.45
CA LEU A 553 -26.69 -39.52 29.09
C LEU A 553 -25.72 -40.65 28.72
N ARG A 554 -25.90 -41.26 27.55
CA ARG A 554 -25.09 -42.39 27.11
C ARG A 554 -24.73 -42.27 25.64
N SER A 555 -23.49 -42.59 25.32
CA SER A 555 -23.04 -42.66 23.93
C SER A 555 -23.31 -44.03 23.30
N LEU A 556 -23.43 -44.02 21.97
CA LEU A 556 -23.13 -45.17 21.13
C LEU A 556 -21.62 -45.49 21.18
N SER A 557 -21.20 -46.51 20.44
CA SER A 557 -19.80 -46.90 20.30
C SER A 557 -18.97 -45.77 19.69
N ILE A 558 -18.08 -45.17 20.47
CA ILE A 558 -17.16 -44.13 20.00
C ILE A 558 -15.88 -44.74 19.38
N ASP A 559 -15.57 -45.98 19.73
CA ASP A 559 -14.60 -46.85 19.07
C ASP A 559 -15.17 -48.28 19.07
N PHE A 560 -15.24 -48.92 17.91
CA PHE A 560 -15.85 -50.24 17.73
C PHE A 560 -14.98 -51.13 16.84
N ASN A 561 -14.64 -52.33 17.32
CA ASN A 561 -13.88 -53.35 16.59
C ASN A 561 -12.56 -52.84 15.96
N ASN A 562 -11.94 -51.83 16.57
CA ASN A 562 -10.68 -51.27 16.11
C ASN A 562 -9.47 -51.95 16.76
N SER A 563 -9.43 -51.99 18.10
CA SER A 563 -8.46 -52.78 18.87
C SER A 563 -9.01 -53.09 20.28
N THR A 564 -8.27 -53.87 21.10
CA THR A 564 -8.67 -54.12 22.48
C THR A 564 -8.42 -52.88 23.33
N VAL A 565 -9.49 -52.28 23.84
CA VAL A 565 -9.44 -51.11 24.71
C VAL A 565 -9.14 -51.56 26.14
N SER A 566 -7.94 -51.21 26.60
CA SER A 566 -7.41 -51.53 27.92
C SER A 566 -7.28 -50.28 28.81
N VAL A 567 -7.08 -49.13 28.18
CA VAL A 567 -7.00 -47.81 28.84
C VAL A 567 -7.80 -46.77 28.06
N ALA A 568 -8.36 -45.79 28.77
CA ALA A 568 -8.88 -44.57 28.18
C ALA A 568 -8.82 -43.41 29.18
N THR A 569 -8.68 -42.17 28.70
CA THR A 569 -8.81 -40.97 29.54
C THR A 569 -10.03 -40.18 29.09
N ALA A 570 -10.98 -39.96 30.00
CA ALA A 570 -12.17 -39.16 29.71
C ALA A 570 -12.18 -37.88 30.55
N THR A 571 -12.42 -36.75 29.90
CA THR A 571 -12.57 -35.43 30.52
C THR A 571 -13.99 -34.93 30.26
N PHE A 572 -14.71 -34.66 31.34
CA PHE A 572 -16.06 -34.13 31.34
C PHE A 572 -16.01 -32.68 31.82
N THR A 573 -16.60 -31.77 31.04
CA THR A 573 -16.79 -30.37 31.42
C THR A 573 -18.25 -30.17 31.77
N GLU A 574 -18.51 -29.72 32.99
CA GLU A 574 -19.86 -29.58 33.54
C GLU A 574 -20.08 -28.21 34.17
N SER A 575 -21.35 -27.81 34.24
CA SER A 575 -21.80 -26.61 34.91
C SER A 575 -23.11 -26.88 35.63
N GLY A 576 -23.27 -26.31 36.83
CA GLY A 576 -24.46 -26.48 37.65
C GLY A 576 -24.16 -27.03 39.05
N PRO A 577 -25.18 -27.08 39.92
CA PRO A 577 -25.04 -27.52 41.31
C PRO A 577 -25.00 -29.04 41.50
N GLY A 578 -25.39 -29.85 40.51
CA GLY A 578 -25.39 -31.31 40.65
C GLY A 578 -24.00 -31.92 40.52
N THR A 579 -23.88 -33.15 41.02
CA THR A 579 -22.63 -33.93 41.02
C THR A 579 -22.86 -35.24 40.27
N PRO A 580 -22.77 -35.25 38.93
CA PRO A 580 -22.97 -36.46 38.15
C PRO A 580 -21.83 -37.45 38.39
N THR A 581 -22.11 -38.72 38.13
CA THR A 581 -21.12 -39.80 38.14
C THR A 581 -20.80 -40.20 36.70
N PHE A 582 -19.51 -40.27 36.39
CA PHE A 582 -19.02 -40.59 35.05
C PHE A 582 -18.58 -42.04 34.95
N TYR A 583 -18.87 -42.64 33.81
CA TYR A 583 -18.53 -44.03 33.53
C TYR A 583 -17.96 -44.17 32.13
N LEU A 584 -17.06 -45.15 32.00
CA LEU A 584 -16.64 -45.70 30.71
C LEU A 584 -16.94 -47.19 30.67
N SER A 585 -17.04 -47.71 29.46
CA SER A 585 -17.16 -49.14 29.16
C SER A 585 -16.27 -49.47 27.98
N ALA A 586 -15.54 -50.58 28.03
CA ALA A 586 -14.78 -51.11 26.90
C ALA A 586 -15.46 -52.30 26.20
N ASP A 587 -16.62 -52.77 26.69
CA ASP A 587 -17.33 -53.97 26.22
C ASP A 587 -18.78 -53.71 25.79
N GLY A 588 -19.04 -52.52 25.23
CA GLY A 588 -20.34 -52.16 24.67
C GLY A 588 -21.43 -51.84 25.67
N GLY A 589 -21.03 -51.55 26.91
CA GLY A 589 -21.90 -51.20 28.02
C GLY A 589 -22.41 -52.42 28.76
N SER A 590 -21.76 -53.58 28.61
CA SER A 590 -22.02 -54.76 29.43
C SER A 590 -21.50 -54.54 30.86
N ASN A 591 -20.35 -53.88 30.99
CA ASN A 591 -19.77 -53.46 32.26
C ASN A 591 -19.42 -51.97 32.22
N TRP A 592 -19.99 -51.21 33.17
CA TRP A 592 -19.71 -49.78 33.34
C TRP A 592 -18.79 -49.56 34.54
N GLU A 593 -17.63 -48.97 34.30
CA GLU A 593 -16.65 -48.68 35.33
C GLU A 593 -16.64 -47.18 35.62
N THR A 594 -16.74 -46.80 36.90
CA THR A 594 -16.71 -45.40 37.31
C THR A 594 -15.32 -44.81 37.07
N VAL A 595 -15.27 -43.62 36.45
CA VAL A 595 -14.02 -42.92 36.11
C VAL A 595 -13.93 -41.56 36.78
N THR A 596 -12.70 -41.08 36.97
CA THR A 596 -12.45 -39.70 37.41
C THR A 596 -12.10 -38.84 36.19
N SER A 597 -12.81 -37.73 36.01
CA SER A 597 -12.58 -36.79 34.90
C SER A 597 -11.10 -36.36 34.82
N GLY A 598 -10.50 -36.48 33.64
CA GLY A 598 -9.11 -36.12 33.36
C GLY A 598 -8.05 -37.15 33.80
N VAL A 599 -8.45 -38.29 34.38
CA VAL A 599 -7.53 -39.35 34.85
C VAL A 599 -7.64 -40.57 33.94
N ALA A 600 -6.48 -41.15 33.59
CA ALA A 600 -6.43 -42.39 32.81
C ALA A 600 -7.05 -43.56 33.60
N HIS A 601 -8.03 -44.22 33.01
CA HIS A 601 -8.71 -45.38 33.56
C HIS A 601 -8.21 -46.65 32.91
N THR A 602 -7.90 -47.69 33.71
CA THR A 602 -7.54 -49.02 33.22
C THR A 602 -8.74 -49.95 33.42
N PHE A 603 -9.26 -50.52 32.33
CA PHE A 603 -10.46 -51.34 32.39
C PHE A 603 -10.19 -52.70 33.02
N SER A 604 -11.05 -53.11 33.95
CA SER A 604 -11.08 -54.49 34.45
C SER A 604 -11.74 -55.44 33.46
N ASN A 605 -12.68 -54.92 32.66
CA ASN A 605 -13.33 -55.64 31.56
C ASN A 605 -12.95 -54.99 30.22
N THR A 606 -11.89 -55.50 29.61
CA THR A 606 -11.42 -55.03 28.29
C THR A 606 -12.32 -55.57 27.17
N GLY A 607 -12.47 -54.82 26.10
CA GLY A 607 -13.21 -55.26 24.92
C GLY A 607 -12.87 -54.41 23.70
N THR A 608 -13.75 -54.39 22.71
CA THR A 608 -13.55 -53.64 21.45
C THR A 608 -14.65 -52.61 21.21
N ASP A 609 -15.42 -52.22 22.24
CA ASP A 609 -16.54 -51.30 22.12
C ASP A 609 -16.51 -50.27 23.25
N LEU A 610 -15.87 -49.15 22.97
CA LEU A 610 -15.70 -48.03 23.90
C LEU A 610 -16.94 -47.13 23.89
N ARG A 611 -17.48 -46.87 25.09
CA ARG A 611 -18.61 -45.97 25.31
C ARG A 611 -18.42 -45.16 26.58
N TRP A 612 -19.14 -44.05 26.70
CA TRP A 612 -19.24 -43.28 27.93
C TRP A 612 -20.70 -43.14 28.39
N ARG A 613 -20.88 -42.95 29.70
CA ARG A 613 -22.17 -42.72 30.34
C ARG A 613 -22.03 -41.74 31.49
N ILE A 614 -23.04 -40.92 31.69
CA ILE A 614 -23.14 -39.94 32.77
C ILE A 614 -24.47 -40.16 33.47
N ASP A 615 -24.44 -40.40 34.78
CA ASP A 615 -25.64 -40.55 35.60
C ASP A 615 -25.74 -39.39 36.58
N SER A 616 -26.92 -38.75 36.67
CA SER A 616 -27.13 -37.69 37.67
C SER A 616 -27.79 -38.24 38.93
N ALA A 617 -27.10 -38.07 40.07
CA ALA A 617 -27.59 -38.46 41.38
C ALA A 617 -28.18 -37.29 42.20
N GLY A 618 -28.15 -36.06 41.67
CA GLY A 618 -28.48 -34.83 42.41
C GLY A 618 -29.21 -33.80 41.55
N ASP A 619 -29.02 -32.52 41.85
CA ASP A 619 -29.64 -31.41 41.13
C ASP A 619 -29.29 -31.39 39.62
N THR A 620 -30.03 -30.59 38.84
CA THR A 620 -29.78 -30.40 37.42
C THR A 620 -28.33 -29.97 37.15
N THR A 621 -27.67 -30.68 36.24
CA THR A 621 -26.31 -30.37 35.75
C THR A 621 -26.34 -30.28 34.23
N THR A 622 -25.49 -29.43 33.66
CA THR A 622 -25.28 -29.33 32.22
C THR A 622 -23.86 -29.77 31.91
N VAL A 623 -23.70 -30.86 31.18
CA VAL A 623 -22.41 -31.29 30.64
C VAL A 623 -22.22 -30.57 29.31
N THR A 624 -21.23 -29.69 29.22
CA THR A 624 -21.00 -28.90 28.01
C THR A 624 -20.03 -29.58 27.06
N LYS A 625 -19.23 -30.53 27.54
CA LYS A 625 -18.23 -31.22 26.73
C LYS A 625 -17.80 -32.56 27.30
N VAL A 626 -17.63 -33.55 26.43
CA VAL A 626 -16.96 -34.83 26.75
C VAL A 626 -15.79 -35.02 25.79
N VAL A 627 -14.59 -35.23 26.32
CA VAL A 627 -13.41 -35.60 25.53
C VAL A 627 -12.94 -36.97 26.01
N VAL A 628 -12.93 -37.96 25.13
CA VAL A 628 -12.34 -39.27 25.42
C VAL A 628 -11.14 -39.45 24.50
N GLY A 629 -9.94 -39.55 25.06
CA GLY A 629 -8.71 -39.66 24.28
C GLY A 629 -7.72 -40.61 24.92
N SER A 630 -6.59 -40.81 24.23
CA SER A 630 -5.54 -41.74 24.66
C SER A 630 -6.10 -43.15 24.93
N TYR A 631 -7.03 -43.59 24.08
CA TYR A 631 -7.62 -44.93 24.18
C TYR A 631 -6.95 -45.93 23.23
N HIS A 632 -7.18 -47.21 23.56
CA HIS A 632 -6.41 -48.44 23.29
C HIS A 632 -5.54 -48.84 24.48
#